data_AF-A0A7Y2BVV4-F1
#
_entry.id   AF-A0A7Y2BVV4-F1
#
_cell.length_a   1.000
_cell.length_b   1.000
_cell.length_c   1.000
_cell.angle_alpha   90.00
_cell.angle_beta   90.00
_cell.angle_gamma   90.00
#
_symmetry.space_group_name_H-M   'P 1'
#
loop_
_entity.id
_entity.type
_entity.pdbx_description
1 polymer ?
#
loop_
_entity_poly.entity_id
_entity_poly.type
_entity_poly.pdbx_seq_one_letter_code
_entity_poly.pdbx_strand_id
1 'polypeptide(L)' 'MAHKRLRPFNTKETYPEQKLNNDLSQGGVARGTMVFLRGQVAQDLDTRESLHVGDAGQQTAKA' A
#
# COMPACT_ATOMS: atom_id res chain seq x y z
N MET A 1 1.02 15.15 18.47
CA MET A 1 1.74 13.95 18.00
C MET A 1 1.15 13.53 16.66
N ALA A 2 2.01 13.24 15.69
CA ALA A 2 1.60 12.66 14.41
C ALA A 2 1.10 11.22 14.60
N HIS A 3 0.22 10.76 13.71
CA HIS A 3 -0.24 9.37 13.67
C HIS A 3 0.93 8.41 13.43
N LYS A 4 0.87 7.19 14.01
CA LYS A 4 1.90 6.18 13.77
C LYS A 4 1.68 5.55 12.40
N ARG A 5 2.63 5.71 11.48
CA ARG A 5 2.58 5.11 10.14
C ARG A 5 3.10 3.66 10.18
N LEU A 6 2.39 2.76 9.51
CA LEU A 6 2.73 1.34 9.37
C LEU A 6 3.09 1.05 7.92
N ARG A 7 4.23 0.37 7.71
CA ARG A 7 4.79 0.06 6.38
C ARG A 7 4.80 1.28 5.45
N PRO A 8 5.60 2.31 5.77
CA PRO A 8 5.72 3.49 4.90
C PRO A 8 6.38 3.12 3.57
N PHE A 9 6.03 3.84 2.51
CA PHE A 9 6.65 3.74 1.20
C PHE A 9 6.54 5.07 0.45
N ASN A 10 7.43 5.28 -0.52
CA ASN A 10 7.33 6.41 -1.43
C ASN A 10 6.86 5.93 -2.82
N THR A 11 5.95 6.69 -3.44
CA THR A 11 5.39 6.34 -4.76
C THR A 11 6.42 6.36 -5.87
N LYS A 12 7.51 7.12 -5.75
CA LYS A 12 8.58 7.16 -6.75
C LYS A 12 9.30 5.82 -6.88
N GLU A 13 9.46 5.12 -5.78
CA GLU A 13 10.08 3.78 -5.73
C GLU A 13 9.08 2.67 -6.06
N THR A 14 7.82 2.86 -5.66
CA THR A 14 6.78 1.82 -5.77
C THR A 14 6.11 1.81 -7.15
N TYR A 15 5.96 2.99 -7.76
CA TYR A 15 5.32 3.20 -9.06
C TYR A 15 6.18 4.16 -9.90
N PRO A 16 7.42 3.76 -10.26
CA PRO A 16 8.37 4.64 -10.96
C PRO A 16 7.82 5.17 -12.31
N GLU A 17 6.87 4.45 -12.90
CA GLU A 17 6.20 4.80 -14.15
C GLU A 17 5.24 6.00 -14.02
N GLN A 18 4.71 6.30 -12.82
CA GLN A 18 3.66 7.30 -12.63
C GLN A 18 4.16 8.73 -12.40
N LYS A 19 5.49 8.96 -12.34
CA LYS A 19 6.11 10.26 -12.01
C LYS A 19 5.54 10.91 -10.73
N LEU A 20 5.20 10.10 -9.72
CA LEU A 20 4.72 10.56 -8.41
C LEU A 20 5.83 10.50 -7.36
N ASN A 21 5.84 11.41 -6.38
CA ASN A 21 6.79 11.41 -5.26
C ASN A 21 6.09 11.77 -3.95
N ASN A 22 5.20 10.90 -3.49
CA ASN A 22 4.44 11.07 -2.26
C ASN A 22 4.85 10.02 -1.24
N ASP A 23 4.98 10.44 0.01
CA ASP A 23 5.19 9.54 1.14
C ASP A 23 3.84 9.01 1.64
N LEU A 24 3.59 7.72 1.42
CA LEU A 24 2.36 7.03 1.82
C LEU A 24 2.67 5.92 2.84
N SER A 25 1.63 5.30 3.41
CA SER A 25 1.76 4.14 4.29
C SER A 25 0.62 3.18 4.06
N GLN A 26 0.86 1.88 4.19
CA GLN A 26 -0.20 0.87 4.02
C GLN A 26 -1.25 0.94 5.13
N GLY A 27 -0.84 1.40 6.32
CA GLY A 27 -1.79 1.74 7.38
C GLY A 27 -1.28 2.82 8.32
N GLY A 28 -2.18 3.34 9.15
CA GLY A 28 -1.86 4.33 10.18
C GLY A 28 -2.68 4.09 11.44
N VAL A 29 -2.05 4.18 12.61
CA VAL A 29 -2.73 4.12 13.89
C VAL A 29 -3.05 5.55 14.34
N ALA A 30 -4.34 5.83 14.50
CA ALA A 30 -4.81 7.09 15.04
C ALA A 30 -4.76 7.09 16.58
N ARG A 31 -5.41 8.06 17.23
CA ARG A 31 -5.50 8.04 18.69
C ARG A 31 -6.33 6.84 19.14
N GLY A 32 -5.94 6.23 20.27
CA GLY A 32 -6.60 5.04 20.79
C GLY A 32 -6.23 3.79 19.99
N THR A 33 -7.24 3.00 19.64
CA THR A 33 -7.07 1.67 19.01
C THR A 33 -7.46 1.63 17.53
N MET A 34 -7.83 2.77 16.93
CA MET A 34 -8.25 2.82 15.54
C MET A 34 -7.08 2.72 14.56
N VAL A 35 -7.21 1.82 13.58
CA VAL A 35 -6.25 1.63 12.48
C VAL A 35 -6.95 1.96 11.17
N PHE A 36 -6.33 2.83 10.37
CA PHE A 36 -6.77 3.19 9.03
C PHE A 36 -5.91 2.45 8.02
N LEU A 37 -6.53 1.73 7.08
CA LEU A 37 -5.83 1.01 6.02
C LEU A 37 -6.01 1.74 4.69
N ARG A 38 -4.95 1.74 3.88
CA ARG A 38 -5.04 2.14 2.47
C ARG A 38 -5.89 1.10 1.71
N GLY A 39 -6.56 1.52 0.64
CA GLY A 39 -7.15 0.58 -0.31
C GLY A 39 -6.10 -0.42 -0.82
N GLN A 40 -6.40 -1.71 -0.71
CA GLN A 40 -5.48 -2.77 -1.11
C GLN A 40 -5.65 -3.12 -2.58
N VAL A 41 -4.55 -3.57 -3.16
CA VAL A 41 -4.45 -4.12 -4.52
C VAL A 41 -3.58 -5.37 -4.44
N ALA A 42 -3.67 -6.23 -5.44
CA ALA A 42 -2.85 -7.44 -5.53
C ALA A 42 -1.38 -7.10 -5.80
N GLN A 43 -0.67 -6.67 -4.76
CA GLN A 43 0.73 -6.30 -4.79
C GLN A 43 1.47 -7.07 -3.70
N ASP A 44 2.68 -7.51 -3.99
CA ASP A 44 3.57 -8.01 -2.96
C ASP A 44 4.08 -6.85 -2.10
N LEU A 45 3.91 -6.92 -0.79
CA LEU A 45 4.22 -5.79 0.08
C LEU A 45 5.73 -5.63 0.34
N ASP A 46 6.55 -6.63 0.00
CA ASP A 46 7.99 -6.62 0.18
C ASP A 46 8.70 -6.24 -1.13
N THR A 47 8.31 -6.84 -2.26
CA THR A 47 8.91 -6.56 -3.59
C THR A 47 8.24 -5.39 -4.32
N ARG A 48 7.00 -5.04 -3.96
CA ARG A 48 6.14 -4.05 -4.63
C ARG A 48 5.68 -4.44 -6.03
N GLU A 49 5.86 -5.70 -6.42
CA GLU A 49 5.40 -6.20 -7.72
C GLU A 49 3.89 -6.36 -7.74
N SER A 50 3.27 -6.01 -8.87
CA SER A 50 1.87 -6.31 -9.13
C SER A 50 1.71 -7.79 -9.43
N LEU A 51 0.81 -8.45 -8.72
CA LEU A 51 0.54 -9.88 -8.80
C LEU A 51 -0.73 -10.16 -9.62
N HIS A 52 -0.82 -11.36 -10.18
CA HIS A 52 -2.02 -11.89 -10.83
C HIS A 52 -2.61 -11.00 -11.93
N VAL A 53 -1.76 -10.37 -12.73
CA VAL A 53 -2.20 -9.53 -13.87
C VAL A 53 -3.08 -10.36 -14.81
N GLY A 54 -4.29 -9.86 -15.08
CA GLY A 54 -5.27 -10.54 -15.94
C GLY A 54 -6.22 -11.51 -15.23
N ASP A 55 -6.06 -11.76 -13.93
CA ASP A 55 -6.97 -12.62 -13.14
C ASP A 55 -7.61 -11.85 -11.98
N ALA A 56 -8.85 -11.41 -12.18
CA ALA A 56 -9.58 -10.65 -11.16
C ALA A 56 -9.85 -11.45 -9.88
N GLY A 57 -10.07 -12.77 -9.99
CA GLY A 57 -10.37 -13.62 -8.83
C GLY A 57 -9.16 -13.77 -7.92
N GLN A 58 -7.99 -14.04 -8.50
CA GLN A 58 -6.74 -14.09 -7.76
C GLN A 58 -6.30 -12.72 -7.24
N GLN A 59 -6.60 -11.64 -7.97
CA GLN A 59 -6.35 -10.28 -7.47
C GLN A 59 -7.17 -9.97 -6.22
N THR A 60 -8.47 -10.29 -6.23
CA THR A 60 -9.35 -10.12 -5.06
C THR A 60 -8.92 -10.99 -3.90
N ALA A 61 -8.47 -12.23 -4.15
CA ALA A 61 -8.00 -13.11 -3.09
C ALA A 61 -6.71 -12.63 -2.40
N LYS A 62 -5.87 -11.88 -3.13
CA LYS A 62 -4.60 -11.34 -2.62
C LYS A 62 -4.73 -9.98 -1.92
N ALA A 63 -5.66 -9.14 -2.38
CA ALA A 63 -5.88 -7.78 -1.86
C ALA A 63 -6.25 -7.80 -0.37
#